data_AF-A0A6L6EBP0-F1
#
_entry.id   AF-A0A6L6EBP0-F1
#
_cell.length_a   1.000
_cell.length_b   1.000
_cell.length_c   1.000
_cell.angle_alpha   90.00
_cell.angle_beta   90.00
_cell.angle_gamma   90.00
#
_symmetry.space_group_name_H-M   'P 1'
#
loop_
_entity.id
_entity.type
_entity.pdbx_description
1 polymer ?
#
loop_
_entity_poly.entity_id
_entity_poly.type
_entity_poly.pdbx_seq_one_letter_code
_entity_poly.pdbx_strand_id
1 'polypeptide(L)'
;MNKRRGKPKGKGKPSINDDERDLTTSSESIEEHDDGIFVVRKISGSTSNKPYRCPGCDQVIPMATPHTVAWLEHDQEGRRHWHNMCWSKRNLRKPKVERTRNAPRY
;
A
#
# COMPACT_ATOMS: atom_id res chain seq x y z
N MET A 1 -23.08 -12.01 42.92
CA MET A 1 -23.57 -12.54 41.62
C MET A 1 -23.87 -11.37 40.68
N ASN A 2 -23.20 -11.32 39.54
CA ASN A 2 -23.09 -10.20 38.61
C ASN A 2 -24.15 -10.28 37.49
N LYS A 3 -25.11 -9.33 37.49
CA LYS A 3 -26.18 -9.25 36.47
C LYS A 3 -25.61 -8.69 35.15
N ARG A 4 -25.34 -9.57 34.19
CA ARG A 4 -24.96 -9.21 32.81
C ARG A 4 -26.18 -8.66 32.06
N ARG A 5 -26.27 -7.34 31.92
CA ARG A 5 -27.23 -6.65 31.04
C ARG A 5 -26.79 -6.82 29.58
N GLY A 6 -27.60 -7.52 28.78
CA GLY A 6 -27.44 -7.64 27.33
C GLY A 6 -27.82 -6.33 26.62
N LYS A 7 -26.99 -5.89 25.66
CA LYS A 7 -27.18 -4.69 24.85
C LYS A 7 -27.38 -5.14 23.39
N PRO A 8 -28.57 -4.96 22.78
CA PRO A 8 -28.73 -5.23 21.36
C PRO A 8 -28.09 -4.07 20.57
N LYS A 9 -27.17 -4.38 19.67
CA LYS A 9 -26.62 -3.43 18.69
C LYS A 9 -27.15 -3.81 17.31
N GLY A 10 -28.27 -3.22 16.94
CA GLY A 10 -28.63 -3.08 15.52
C GLY A 10 -27.62 -2.16 14.84
N LYS A 11 -27.14 -2.57 13.67
CA LYS A 11 -26.60 -1.66 12.65
C LYS A 11 -26.99 -2.22 11.28
N GLY A 12 -27.82 -1.44 10.58
CA GLY A 12 -28.25 -1.73 9.24
C GLY A 12 -27.06 -1.90 8.31
N LYS A 13 -27.16 -2.90 7.43
CA LYS A 13 -26.31 -3.03 6.25
C LYS A 13 -26.75 -1.92 5.29
N PRO A 14 -25.90 -0.97 4.88
CA PRO A 14 -26.21 -0.23 3.67
C PRO A 14 -26.10 -1.22 2.51
N SER A 15 -27.21 -1.44 1.79
CA SER A 15 -27.18 -2.05 0.46
C SER A 15 -26.34 -1.14 -0.42
N ILE A 16 -25.09 -1.53 -0.68
CA ILE A 16 -24.32 -0.96 -1.77
C ILE A 16 -24.89 -1.58 -3.04
N ASN A 17 -25.51 -0.76 -3.87
CA ASN A 17 -25.98 -1.16 -5.18
C ASN A 17 -24.79 -1.71 -5.96
N ASP A 18 -24.87 -2.99 -6.28
CA ASP A 18 -23.92 -3.73 -7.11
C ASP A 18 -24.45 -3.65 -8.55
N ASP A 19 -24.35 -2.47 -9.15
CA ASP A 19 -24.53 -2.23 -10.58
C ASP A 19 -23.90 -0.85 -10.87
N GLU A 20 -22.99 -0.74 -11.83
CA GLU A 20 -22.20 0.47 -12.18
C GLU A 20 -20.90 0.75 -11.39
N ARG A 21 -20.02 -0.24 -11.19
CA ARG A 21 -18.60 0.05 -10.87
C ARG A 21 -17.80 0.30 -12.15
N ASP A 22 -17.95 1.54 -12.64
CA ASP A 22 -16.93 2.37 -13.28
C ASP A 22 -15.76 1.63 -13.98
N LEU A 23 -15.91 1.41 -15.28
CA LEU A 23 -14.96 0.73 -16.15
C LEU A 23 -13.71 1.57 -16.52
N THR A 24 -13.44 2.73 -15.92
CA THR A 24 -12.28 3.56 -16.29
C THR A 24 -11.72 4.43 -15.15
N THR A 25 -11.66 3.92 -13.92
CA THR A 25 -11.16 4.72 -12.78
C THR A 25 -9.65 4.99 -12.91
N SER A 26 -9.30 6.21 -13.30
CA SER A 26 -8.00 6.83 -13.00
C SER A 26 -7.88 6.96 -11.48
N SER A 27 -7.56 5.86 -10.79
CA SER A 27 -7.18 5.84 -9.37
C SER A 27 -5.76 6.39 -9.16
N GLU A 28 -5.42 7.38 -9.99
CA GLU A 28 -4.18 8.12 -10.01
C GLU A 28 -4.40 9.41 -9.26
N SER A 29 -3.52 9.69 -8.32
CA SER A 29 -3.53 10.89 -7.50
C SER A 29 -2.14 11.48 -7.51
N ILE A 30 -2.06 12.80 -7.54
CA ILE A 30 -0.79 13.52 -7.47
C ILE A 30 -0.58 13.89 -6.00
N GLU A 31 0.56 13.49 -5.44
CA GLU A 31 0.94 13.77 -4.06
C GLU A 31 2.28 14.52 -4.03
N GLU A 32 2.30 15.69 -3.39
CA GLU A 32 3.53 16.47 -3.16
C GLU A 32 4.24 15.96 -1.90
N HIS A 33 5.53 15.65 -2.03
CA HIS A 33 6.38 15.15 -0.96
C HIS A 33 7.73 15.87 -0.93
N ASP A 34 8.53 15.66 0.13
CA ASP A 34 9.86 16.26 0.30
C ASP A 34 10.83 15.94 -0.87
N ASP A 35 10.72 14.74 -1.43
CA ASP A 35 11.53 14.30 -2.57
C ASP A 35 11.02 14.84 -3.94
N GLY A 36 9.88 15.54 -3.97
CA GLY A 36 9.25 16.06 -5.19
C GLY A 36 7.77 15.68 -5.36
N ILE A 37 7.24 15.92 -6.56
CA ILE A 37 5.85 15.62 -6.94
C ILE A 37 5.76 14.17 -7.45
N PHE A 38 4.92 13.37 -6.80
CA PHE A 38 4.71 11.97 -7.15
C PHE A 38 3.32 11.76 -7.74
N VAL A 39 3.27 10.99 -8.81
CA VAL A 39 2.03 10.40 -9.31
C VAL A 39 1.88 9.03 -8.66
N VAL A 40 0.72 8.79 -8.06
CA VAL A 40 0.43 7.66 -7.19
C VAL A 40 -0.79 6.94 -7.70
N ARG A 41 -0.65 5.67 -8.04
CA ARG A 41 -1.74 4.80 -8.51
C ARG A 41 -2.02 3.69 -7.51
N LYS A 42 -3.28 3.52 -7.14
CA LYS A 42 -3.71 2.38 -6.31
C LYS A 42 -3.99 1.16 -7.18
N ILE A 43 -3.30 0.06 -6.88
CA ILE A 43 -3.40 -1.19 -7.61
C ILE A 43 -4.20 -2.19 -6.78
N SER A 44 -5.28 -2.72 -7.38
CA SER A 44 -6.05 -3.81 -6.80
C SER A 44 -5.27 -5.13 -6.88
N GLY A 45 -5.57 -6.08 -6.00
CA GLY A 45 -4.93 -7.39 -6.02
C GLY A 45 -5.04 -8.06 -7.39
N SER A 46 -6.23 -8.06 -7.98
CA SER A 46 -6.54 -8.78 -9.23
C SER A 46 -5.69 -8.38 -10.45
N THR A 47 -5.15 -7.15 -10.49
CA THR A 47 -4.29 -6.69 -11.60
C THR A 47 -2.79 -6.89 -11.30
N SER A 48 -2.44 -7.31 -10.08
CA SER A 48 -1.07 -7.63 -9.68
C SER A 48 -0.68 -9.05 -10.13
N ASN A 49 -0.24 -9.18 -11.38
CA ASN A 49 0.11 -10.47 -11.97
C ASN A 49 1.59 -10.87 -11.80
N LYS A 50 2.41 -10.04 -11.13
CA LYS A 50 3.84 -10.28 -10.92
C LYS A 50 4.25 -9.88 -9.51
N PRO A 51 5.19 -10.62 -8.88
CA PRO A 51 5.76 -10.18 -7.62
C PRO A 51 6.71 -9.00 -7.84
N TYR A 52 6.67 -8.02 -6.95
CA TYR A 52 7.51 -6.82 -7.02
C TYR A 52 8.23 -6.57 -5.70
N ARG A 53 9.36 -5.86 -5.71
CA ARG A 53 10.11 -5.52 -4.50
C ARG A 53 9.73 -4.14 -3.97
N CYS A 54 9.36 -4.07 -2.70
CA CYS A 54 9.01 -2.80 -2.06
C CYS A 54 10.27 -2.05 -1.57
N PRO A 55 10.54 -0.82 -2.03
CA PRO A 55 11.74 -0.07 -1.63
C PRO A 55 11.73 0.39 -0.16
N GLY A 56 10.56 0.53 0.47
CA GLY A 56 10.47 0.99 1.87
C GLY A 56 10.77 -0.08 2.93
N CYS A 57 10.64 -1.37 2.58
CA CYS A 57 10.91 -2.49 3.50
C CYS A 57 11.77 -3.61 2.91
N ASP A 58 12.14 -3.51 1.63
CA ASP A 58 12.90 -4.50 0.86
C ASP A 58 12.21 -5.87 0.67
N GLN A 59 10.97 -6.02 1.15
CA GLN A 59 10.19 -7.25 1.05
C GLN A 59 9.46 -7.36 -0.29
N VAL A 60 9.19 -8.59 -0.70
CA VAL A 60 8.42 -8.91 -1.90
C VAL A 60 6.93 -8.67 -1.64
N ILE A 61 6.30 -7.92 -2.53
CA ILE A 61 4.85 -7.79 -2.70
C ILE A 61 4.42 -9.00 -3.53
N PRO A 62 3.61 -9.92 -2.99
CA PRO A 62 3.15 -11.08 -3.75
C PRO A 62 2.20 -10.68 -4.87
N MET A 63 2.03 -11.60 -5.83
CA MET A 63 0.94 -11.51 -6.80
C MET A 63 -0.42 -11.46 -6.09
N ALA A 64 -1.44 -10.95 -6.76
CA ALA A 64 -2.78 -10.79 -6.22
C ALA A 64 -2.89 -9.88 -4.97
N THR A 65 -1.82 -9.16 -4.59
CA THR A 65 -1.81 -8.31 -3.40
C THR A 65 -2.07 -6.84 -3.73
N PRO A 66 -3.05 -6.17 -3.07
CA PRO A 66 -3.31 -4.75 -3.31
C PRO A 66 -2.15 -3.89 -2.80
N HIS A 67 -1.67 -2.98 -3.64
CA HIS A 67 -0.48 -2.18 -3.37
C HIS A 67 -0.54 -0.82 -4.09
N THR A 68 0.43 0.05 -3.83
CA THR A 68 0.54 1.37 -4.46
C THR A 68 1.69 1.36 -5.46
N VAL A 69 1.49 1.94 -6.64
CA VAL A 69 2.58 2.25 -7.58
C VAL A 69 2.79 3.75 -7.55
N ALA A 70 4.04 4.18 -7.38
CA ALA A 70 4.38 5.60 -7.33
C ALA A 70 5.63 5.89 -8.18
N TRP A 71 5.61 7.02 -8.87
CA TRP A 71 6.69 7.53 -9.71
C TRP A 71 6.73 9.06 -9.64
N LEU A 72 7.85 9.67 -10.01
CA LEU A 72 7.95 11.12 -10.11
C LEU A 72 7.18 11.60 -11.34
N GLU A 73 6.54 12.77 -11.27
CA GLU A 73 5.74 13.30 -12.38
C GLU A 73 6.50 13.37 -13.71
N HIS A 74 7.80 13.68 -13.66
CA HIS A 74 8.69 13.77 -14.83
C HIS A 74 9.41 12.45 -15.19
N ASP A 75 9.20 11.38 -14.42
CA ASP A 75 9.87 10.08 -14.62
C ASP A 75 8.87 8.92 -14.54
N GLN A 76 8.05 8.77 -15.58
CA GLN A 76 7.03 7.71 -15.67
C GLN A 76 7.62 6.30 -15.76
N GLU A 77 8.86 6.15 -16.23
CA GLU A 77 9.51 4.85 -16.31
C GLU A 77 10.04 4.37 -14.95
N GLY A 78 10.31 5.29 -14.03
CA GLY A 78 10.73 5.03 -12.65
C GLY A 78 9.64 4.49 -11.71
N ARG A 79 8.61 3.80 -12.24
CA ARG A 79 7.50 3.23 -11.48
C ARG A 79 7.96 2.23 -10.42
N ARG A 80 7.79 2.60 -9.15
CA ARG A 80 8.13 1.77 -7.99
C ARG A 80 6.87 1.24 -7.32
N HIS A 81 6.93 -0.02 -6.90
CA HIS A 81 5.80 -0.71 -6.28
C HIS A 81 6.00 -0.73 -4.77
N TRP A 82 5.02 -0.26 -4.02
CA TRP A 82 5.05 -0.12 -2.57
C TRP A 82 3.86 -0.82 -1.93
N HIS A 83 4.06 -1.46 -0.78
CA HIS A 83 2.92 -1.81 0.06
C HIS A 83 2.15 -0.54 0.45
N ASN A 84 0.82 -0.64 0.59
CA ASN A 84 -0.03 0.50 0.99
C ASN A 84 0.50 1.20 2.25
N MET A 85 0.81 0.42 3.31
CA MET A 85 1.33 0.98 4.56
C MET A 85 2.77 1.51 4.43
N CYS A 86 3.57 0.97 3.52
CA CYS A 86 4.93 1.45 3.27
C CYS A 86 4.91 2.80 2.56
N TRP A 87 3.99 3.00 1.61
CA TRP A 87 3.79 4.29 0.96
C TRP A 87 3.37 5.38 1.96
N SER A 88 2.33 5.12 2.76
CA SER A 88 1.84 6.08 3.77
C SER A 88 2.89 6.46 4.82
N LYS A 89 3.91 5.61 5.03
CA LYS A 89 5.01 5.87 5.97
C LYS A 89 6.36 5.94 5.25
N ARG A 90 6.40 6.33 3.97
CA ARG A 90 7.63 6.27 3.15
C ARG A 90 8.79 7.04 3.76
N ASN A 91 8.53 8.20 4.37
CA ASN A 91 9.55 9.02 5.02
C ASN A 91 10.14 8.36 6.29
N LEU A 92 9.39 7.45 6.90
CA LEU A 92 9.78 6.74 8.13
C LEU A 92 10.25 5.30 7.86
N ARG A 93 10.01 4.77 6.66
CA ARG A 93 10.29 3.39 6.27
C ARG A 93 11.50 3.37 5.35
N LYS A 94 12.63 2.91 5.89
CA LYS A 94 13.83 2.58 5.12
C LYS A 94 14.11 1.08 5.25
N PRO A 95 14.69 0.44 4.21
CA PRO A 95 15.11 -0.95 4.33
C PRO A 95 16.05 -1.06 5.52
N LYS A 96 15.80 -2.04 6.38
CA LYS A 96 16.68 -2.28 7.50
C LYS A 96 17.97 -2.81 6.91
N VAL A 97 18.99 -1.95 6.82
CA VAL A 97 20.34 -2.37 6.46
C VAL A 97 20.75 -3.36 7.56
N GLU A 98 20.69 -4.65 7.27
CA GLU A 98 21.22 -5.69 8.14
C GLU A 98 22.73 -5.56 8.09
N ARG A 99 23.27 -4.63 8.90
CA ARG A 99 24.70 -4.61 9.23
C ARG A 99 24.97 -5.99 9.80
N THR A 100 25.72 -6.80 9.06
CA THR A 100 26.02 -8.18 9.39
C THR A 100 26.39 -8.27 10.87
N ARG A 101 25.55 -8.90 11.67
CA ARG A 101 25.83 -9.14 13.11
C ARG A 101 27.00 -10.11 13.30
N ASN A 102 27.63 -10.58 12.21
CA ASN A 102 28.61 -11.64 12.19
C ASN A 102 29.87 -11.30 11.38
N ALA A 103 30.23 -10.00 11.26
CA ALA A 103 31.54 -9.64 10.72
C ALA A 103 32.64 -10.18 11.67
N PRO A 104 33.61 -10.96 11.17
CA PRO A 104 34.67 -11.50 12.01
C PRO A 104 35.44 -10.35 12.64
N ARG A 105 35.56 -10.37 13.98
CA ARG A 105 36.51 -9.52 14.69
C ARG A 105 37.88 -10.16 14.51
N TYR A 106 38.69 -9.56 13.65
CA TYR A 106 40.15 -9.67 13.75
C TYR A 106 40.66 -8.44 14.48
#